data_AF-A0A2C9LBK1-F1
#
_entry.id   AF-A0A2C9LBK1-F1
#
_cell.length_a   1.000
_cell.length_b   1.000
_cell.length_c   1.000
_cell.angle_alpha   90.00
_cell.angle_beta   90.00
_cell.angle_gamma   90.00
#
_symmetry.space_group_name_H-M   'P 1'
#
loop_
_entity.id
_entity.type
_entity.pdbx_description
1 polymer ?
#
loop_
_entity_poly.entity_id
_entity_poly.type
_entity_poly.pdbx_seq_one_letter_code
_entity_poly.pdbx_strand_id
1 'polypeptide(L)'
;MSAEDRATDVQSQDESDGKSVVFEQHPALEDQGKHEIEVLDKDYESAISWKKCTKNPGHFDFIPTAKFSQENLPEKFRDEDIYQFIKSWALLTVRLVTTFVSRDRTEKFPFFSSRGTYFPRTGTGKVTDVYHFDDEDTTCPCQECASSKTPAKIWKAIWIMTAMHVVFDDTEVESTTVDFFYEDEESKSDIVKLKGLRVVDFNLDGDWCKFECATHDLDFAQRIEDALRTESSGRIESRQLELVWGAIEDSNVTVRHEPSPIDIEGMDTDLRRRNLWAV
;
A
#
# COMPACT_ATOMS: atom_id res chain seq x y z
N MET A 1 -2.07 -66.74 35.34
CA MET A 1 -0.64 -66.69 35.72
C MET A 1 -0.02 -65.57 34.89
N SER A 2 -0.06 -64.35 35.44
CA SER A 2 1.10 -63.51 35.85
C SER A 2 1.68 -62.71 34.67
N ALA A 3 1.44 -61.39 34.62
CA ALA A 3 2.32 -60.29 35.09
C ALA A 3 3.42 -60.00 34.03
N GLU A 4 3.80 -58.79 33.60
CA GLU A 4 3.96 -57.46 34.23
C GLU A 4 3.86 -56.39 33.11
N ASP A 5 3.06 -55.34 33.26
CA ASP A 5 3.41 -53.97 33.69
C ASP A 5 4.61 -53.28 32.97
N ARG A 6 4.29 -52.31 32.10
CA ARG A 6 5.16 -51.18 31.76
C ARG A 6 4.31 -49.96 31.37
N ALA A 7 3.87 -49.23 32.39
CA ALA A 7 3.41 -47.86 32.27
C ALA A 7 4.63 -46.93 32.14
N THR A 8 4.73 -46.18 31.05
CA THR A 8 5.67 -45.07 30.92
C THR A 8 4.94 -43.78 31.29
N ASP A 9 5.30 -43.28 32.46
CA ASP A 9 4.93 -41.99 33.02
C ASP A 9 5.70 -40.89 32.26
N VAL A 10 5.01 -40.09 31.45
CA VAL A 10 5.58 -38.87 30.84
C VAL A 10 5.06 -37.70 31.67
N GLN A 11 5.89 -37.28 32.62
CA GLN A 11 5.63 -36.08 33.41
C GLN A 11 5.72 -34.84 32.53
N SER A 12 4.60 -34.14 32.44
CA SER A 12 4.46 -32.77 31.97
C SER A 12 5.15 -31.81 32.94
N GLN A 13 6.11 -31.04 32.44
CA GLN A 13 6.58 -29.81 33.09
C GLN A 13 6.66 -28.71 32.03
N ASP A 14 5.52 -28.08 31.75
CA ASP A 14 5.46 -26.76 31.13
C ASP A 14 5.59 -25.72 32.25
N GLU A 15 6.82 -25.42 32.66
CA GLU A 15 7.13 -24.19 33.38
C GLU A 15 7.20 -23.04 32.36
N SER A 16 6.05 -22.40 32.14
CA SER A 16 5.97 -21.15 31.39
C SER A 16 6.52 -20.01 32.25
N ASP A 17 7.81 -19.76 32.12
CA ASP A 17 8.46 -18.54 32.60
C ASP A 17 7.76 -17.33 31.98
N GLY A 18 6.96 -16.64 32.79
CA GLY A 18 6.28 -15.37 32.48
C GLY A 18 7.27 -14.20 32.32
N LYS A 19 8.27 -14.34 31.45
CA LYS A 19 9.08 -13.21 31.00
C LYS A 19 8.22 -12.38 30.06
N SER A 20 7.72 -11.26 30.58
CA SER A 20 7.23 -10.17 29.75
C SER A 20 8.34 -9.78 28.78
N VAL A 21 8.19 -10.14 27.51
CA VAL A 21 9.07 -9.68 26.44
C VAL A 21 8.83 -8.18 26.32
N VAL A 22 9.78 -7.40 26.83
CA VAL A 22 9.82 -5.96 26.57
C VAL A 22 10.30 -5.79 25.14
N PHE A 23 9.38 -5.53 24.22
CA PHE A 23 9.72 -5.17 22.85
C PHE A 23 10.32 -3.76 22.88
N GLU A 24 11.63 -3.67 22.67
CA GLU A 24 12.34 -2.41 22.53
C GLU A 24 11.89 -1.78 21.20
N GLN A 25 11.11 -0.70 21.28
CA GLN A 25 10.56 -0.02 20.10
C GLN A 25 11.68 0.57 19.26
N HIS A 26 11.58 0.41 17.93
CA HIS A 26 12.56 0.99 17.01
C HIS A 26 12.59 2.53 17.17
N PRO A 27 13.75 3.18 17.33
CA PRO A 27 13.84 4.62 17.63
C PRO A 27 13.21 5.50 16.53
N ALA A 28 13.12 5.00 15.29
CA ALA A 28 12.42 5.71 14.21
C ALA A 28 10.91 5.88 14.42
N LEU A 29 10.28 5.11 15.32
CA LEU A 29 8.85 5.26 15.64
C LEU A 29 8.54 6.62 16.24
N GLU A 30 9.47 7.21 17.00
CA GLU A 30 9.29 8.57 17.56
C GLU A 30 9.30 9.64 16.47
N ASP A 31 10.02 9.39 15.37
CA ASP A 31 10.21 10.32 14.24
C ASP A 31 9.13 10.18 13.15
N GLN A 32 8.24 9.18 13.26
CA GLN A 32 7.12 8.96 12.34
C GLN A 32 6.04 10.04 12.47
N GLY A 33 5.77 10.49 13.70
CA GLY A 33 4.74 11.49 14.01
C GLY A 33 3.33 11.02 13.64
N LYS A 34 2.59 11.86 12.90
CA LYS A 34 1.20 11.60 12.47
C LYS A 34 1.07 11.15 11.01
N HIS A 35 2.19 10.93 10.31
CA HIS A 35 2.18 10.63 8.89
C HIS A 35 1.73 9.19 8.61
N GLU A 36 1.18 8.96 7.43
CA GLU A 36 0.60 7.69 6.98
C GLU A 36 1.68 6.76 6.43
N ILE A 37 2.61 6.39 7.31
CA ILE A 37 3.72 5.48 7.04
C ILE A 37 3.99 4.67 8.29
N GLU A 38 4.04 3.35 8.19
CA GLU A 38 4.30 2.45 9.31
C GLU A 38 5.75 1.96 9.27
N VAL A 39 6.46 2.05 10.40
CA VAL A 39 7.75 1.37 10.58
C VAL A 39 7.48 -0.11 10.82
N LEU A 40 8.01 -0.96 9.94
CA LEU A 40 7.86 -2.41 10.08
C LEU A 40 8.90 -2.94 11.08
N ASP A 41 8.46 -3.67 12.09
CA ASP A 41 9.36 -4.48 12.92
C ASP A 41 9.78 -5.75 12.14
N LYS A 42 10.71 -6.53 12.70
CA LYS A 42 11.26 -7.76 12.09
C LYS A 42 10.20 -8.77 11.67
N ASP A 43 9.02 -8.70 12.27
CA ASP A 43 7.83 -9.45 11.89
C ASP A 43 6.85 -8.50 11.18
N TYR A 44 6.95 -8.44 9.84
CA TYR A 44 6.03 -7.77 8.91
C TYR A 44 4.58 -7.71 9.43
N GLU A 45 3.93 -6.53 9.35
CA GLU A 45 2.53 -6.25 9.70
C GLU A 45 1.92 -7.29 10.65
N SER A 46 2.43 -7.37 11.88
CA SER A 46 1.90 -8.35 12.81
C SER A 46 0.41 -8.05 13.06
N ALA A 47 -0.42 -9.08 13.20
CA ALA A 47 -1.81 -8.96 13.67
C ALA A 47 -1.92 -8.18 15.02
N ILE A 48 -0.80 -7.96 15.70
CA ILE A 48 -0.64 -7.15 16.90
C ILE A 48 -0.74 -5.65 16.60
N SER A 49 -0.18 -5.15 15.47
CA SER A 49 -0.37 -3.76 15.02
C SER A 49 -1.88 -3.47 14.86
N TRP A 50 -2.62 -4.43 14.29
CA TRP A 50 -4.06 -4.33 14.11
C TRP A 50 -4.84 -4.20 15.42
N LYS A 51 -4.50 -5.03 16.42
CA LYS A 51 -5.13 -4.99 17.75
C LYS A 51 -4.85 -3.71 18.52
N LYS A 52 -3.81 -2.97 18.14
CA LYS A 52 -3.40 -1.72 18.77
C LYS A 52 -3.82 -0.48 17.98
N CYS A 53 -4.48 -0.64 16.82
CA CYS A 53 -4.91 0.48 16.01
C CYS A 53 -5.96 1.32 16.78
N THR A 54 -5.55 2.52 17.20
CA THR A 54 -6.41 3.45 17.94
C THR A 54 -7.36 4.22 17.02
N LYS A 55 -7.15 4.17 15.69
CA LYS A 55 -8.02 4.82 14.71
C LYS A 55 -9.38 4.15 14.59
N ASN A 56 -9.53 2.92 15.07
CA ASN A 56 -10.73 2.15 14.79
C ASN A 56 -11.27 1.28 15.96
N PRO A 57 -11.56 1.85 17.14
CA PRO A 57 -12.30 1.14 18.18
C PRO A 57 -13.79 1.01 17.77
N GLY A 58 -14.11 0.12 16.81
CA GLY A 58 -15.51 -0.15 16.44
C GLY A 58 -15.79 -0.70 15.04
N HIS A 59 -14.89 -0.54 14.06
CA HIS A 59 -15.11 -1.06 12.70
C HIS A 59 -14.43 -2.42 12.53
N PHE A 60 -15.07 -3.49 13.01
CA PHE A 60 -14.59 -4.87 12.78
C PHE A 60 -15.06 -5.45 11.45
N ASP A 61 -16.04 -4.82 10.82
CA ASP A 61 -16.75 -5.33 9.64
C ASP A 61 -16.10 -4.91 8.33
N PHE A 62 -14.77 -4.97 8.26
CA PHE A 62 -14.06 -4.73 7.01
C PHE A 62 -14.35 -5.85 6.01
N ILE A 63 -14.62 -5.44 4.76
CA ILE A 63 -14.84 -6.38 3.67
C ILE A 63 -13.55 -6.44 2.85
N PRO A 64 -12.84 -7.59 2.83
CA PRO A 64 -11.67 -7.74 1.98
C PRO A 64 -12.04 -7.45 0.53
N THR A 65 -11.15 -6.78 -0.22
CA THR A 65 -11.39 -6.42 -1.63
C THR A 65 -11.78 -7.62 -2.51
N ALA A 66 -11.26 -8.81 -2.19
CA ALA A 66 -11.62 -10.07 -2.85
C ALA A 66 -13.08 -10.51 -2.59
N LYS A 67 -13.64 -10.16 -1.43
CA LYS A 67 -15.02 -10.47 -1.00
C LYS A 67 -16.00 -9.33 -1.25
N PHE A 68 -15.50 -8.14 -1.62
CA PHE A 68 -16.35 -7.00 -1.94
C PHE A 68 -17.15 -7.25 -3.21
N SER A 69 -18.45 -7.03 -3.10
CA SER A 69 -19.49 -7.24 -4.10
C SER A 69 -20.46 -6.07 -4.11
N GLN A 70 -21.25 -5.93 -5.18
CA GLN A 70 -22.22 -4.84 -5.32
C GLN A 70 -23.25 -4.84 -4.19
N GLU A 71 -23.61 -6.00 -3.64
CA GLU A 71 -24.55 -6.16 -2.53
C GLU A 71 -24.06 -5.54 -1.22
N ASN A 72 -22.75 -5.38 -1.08
CA ASN A 72 -22.12 -4.70 0.04
C ASN A 72 -22.32 -3.19 0.00
N LEU A 73 -22.67 -2.62 -1.16
CA LEU A 73 -23.01 -1.21 -1.27
C LEU A 73 -24.39 -0.94 -0.65
N PRO A 74 -24.58 0.25 -0.05
CA PRO A 74 -25.91 0.70 0.37
C PRO A 74 -26.88 0.63 -0.81
N GLU A 75 -28.14 0.26 -0.58
CA GLU A 75 -29.11 -0.07 -1.64
C GLU A 75 -29.20 1.00 -2.74
N LYS A 76 -29.16 2.28 -2.37
CA LYS A 76 -29.18 3.43 -3.30
C LYS A 76 -27.94 3.58 -4.20
N PHE A 77 -26.86 2.87 -3.91
CA PHE A 77 -25.58 2.88 -4.64
C PHE A 77 -25.20 1.52 -5.18
N ARG A 78 -26.12 0.54 -5.19
CA ARG A 78 -25.92 -0.75 -5.85
C ARG A 78 -26.00 -0.57 -7.36
N ASP A 79 -25.11 0.23 -7.90
CA ASP A 79 -24.93 0.52 -9.30
C ASP A 79 -23.65 -0.14 -9.80
N GLU A 80 -23.69 -0.70 -11.00
CA GLU A 80 -22.55 -1.42 -11.57
C GLU A 80 -21.35 -0.50 -11.80
N ASP A 81 -21.57 0.75 -12.22
CA ASP A 81 -20.47 1.70 -12.48
C ASP A 81 -19.78 2.07 -11.17
N ILE A 82 -20.54 2.26 -10.07
CA ILE A 82 -19.99 2.52 -8.74
C ILE A 82 -19.19 1.32 -8.23
N TYR A 83 -19.74 0.11 -8.37
CA TYR A 83 -19.04 -1.12 -7.97
C TYR A 83 -17.72 -1.30 -8.73
N GLN A 84 -17.74 -1.17 -10.06
CA GLN A 84 -16.55 -1.29 -10.90
C GLN A 84 -15.52 -0.20 -10.60
N PHE A 85 -15.97 1.03 -10.36
CA PHE A 85 -15.09 2.13 -9.95
C PHE A 85 -14.32 1.80 -8.66
N ILE A 86 -15.02 1.31 -7.63
CA ILE A 86 -14.38 0.92 -6.35
C ILE A 86 -13.41 -0.24 -6.56
N LYS A 87 -13.79 -1.26 -7.35
CA LYS A 87 -12.91 -2.39 -7.67
C LYS A 87 -11.65 -1.93 -8.42
N SER A 88 -11.78 -0.98 -9.35
CA SER A 88 -10.64 -0.42 -10.07
C SER A 88 -9.74 0.40 -9.15
N TRP A 89 -10.30 1.21 -8.26
CA TRP A 89 -9.51 1.94 -7.26
C TRP A 89 -8.71 1.01 -6.36
N ALA A 90 -9.33 -0.04 -5.84
CA ALA A 90 -8.61 -1.02 -5.04
C ALA A 90 -7.52 -1.73 -5.85
N LEU A 91 -7.79 -2.05 -7.12
CA LEU A 91 -6.78 -2.65 -8.00
C LEU A 91 -5.57 -1.75 -8.25
N LEU A 92 -5.81 -0.45 -8.40
CA LEU A 92 -4.77 0.57 -8.66
C LEU A 92 -4.01 0.99 -7.41
N THR A 93 -4.49 0.60 -6.22
CA THR A 93 -3.83 0.92 -4.96
C THR A 93 -2.74 -0.11 -4.67
N VAL A 94 -1.56 0.37 -4.30
CA VAL A 94 -0.35 -0.43 -4.11
C VAL A 94 0.24 -0.21 -2.74
N ARG A 95 0.85 -1.25 -2.18
CA ARG A 95 1.65 -1.13 -0.97
C ARG A 95 3.08 -0.81 -1.35
N LEU A 96 3.63 0.23 -0.74
CA LEU A 96 5.01 0.62 -0.88
C LEU A 96 5.79 0.08 0.31
N VAL A 97 6.91 -0.56 0.04
CA VAL A 97 7.86 -0.99 1.07
C VAL A 97 9.21 -0.35 0.78
N THR A 98 9.54 0.70 1.53
CA THR A 98 10.77 1.49 1.39
C THR A 98 11.74 1.11 2.51
N THR A 99 12.98 0.82 2.16
CA THR A 99 13.97 0.27 3.11
C THR A 99 15.10 1.22 3.46
N PHE A 100 15.19 2.38 2.79
CA PHE A 100 16.22 3.38 3.00
C PHE A 100 15.60 4.73 3.33
N VAL A 101 16.27 5.50 4.18
CA VAL A 101 15.92 6.90 4.44
C VAL A 101 16.96 7.79 3.77
N SER A 102 16.53 8.63 2.81
CA SER A 102 17.41 9.53 2.08
C SER A 102 18.21 10.42 3.00
N ARG A 103 19.44 10.75 2.61
CA ARG A 103 20.29 11.72 3.32
C ARG A 103 19.80 13.16 3.16
N ASP A 104 18.99 13.39 2.14
CA ASP A 104 18.51 14.71 1.72
C ASP A 104 17.10 15.03 2.24
N ARG A 105 16.48 14.11 3.00
CA ARG A 105 15.22 14.42 3.71
C ARG A 105 15.37 15.71 4.52
N THR A 106 14.35 16.55 4.48
CA THR A 106 14.32 17.80 5.25
C THR A 106 13.60 17.62 6.58
N GLU A 107 13.82 18.53 7.53
CA GLU A 107 13.22 18.48 8.87
C GLU A 107 11.69 18.57 8.88
N LYS A 108 11.09 18.91 7.74
CA LYS A 108 9.64 18.93 7.54
C LYS A 108 9.04 17.52 7.45
N PHE A 109 9.82 16.53 7.05
CA PHE A 109 9.34 15.18 6.80
C PHE A 109 9.73 14.23 7.93
N PRO A 110 8.92 13.18 8.18
CA PRO A 110 9.26 12.17 9.16
C PRO A 110 10.55 11.46 8.77
N PHE A 111 11.19 10.86 9.78
CA PHE A 111 12.46 10.14 9.65
C PHE A 111 13.66 11.03 9.32
N PHE A 112 13.54 12.36 9.47
CA PHE A 112 14.67 13.27 9.34
C PHE A 112 15.82 12.88 10.28
N SER A 113 15.56 12.48 11.51
CA SER A 113 16.64 12.09 12.44
C SER A 113 17.30 10.77 12.05
N SER A 114 16.67 10.00 11.15
CA SER A 114 17.12 8.68 10.69
C SER A 114 17.74 8.68 9.29
N ARG A 115 18.12 9.85 8.77
CA ARG A 115 18.73 10.00 7.43
C ARG A 115 19.95 9.11 7.22
N GLY A 116 20.03 8.47 6.06
CA GLY A 116 21.12 7.58 5.67
C GLY A 116 21.10 6.20 6.34
N THR A 117 20.02 5.85 7.04
CA THR A 117 19.85 4.54 7.68
C THR A 117 18.94 3.63 6.87
N TYR A 118 18.94 2.35 7.22
CA TYR A 118 18.15 1.31 6.58
C TYR A 118 17.22 0.65 7.58
N PHE A 119 15.92 0.72 7.33
CA PHE A 119 14.90 -0.04 8.02
C PHE A 119 13.62 -0.05 7.17
N PRO A 120 12.85 -1.14 7.19
CA PRO A 120 11.64 -1.25 6.39
C PRO A 120 10.54 -0.34 6.92
N ARG A 121 9.91 0.37 6.01
CA ARG A 121 8.73 1.20 6.25
C ARG A 121 7.72 0.93 5.16
N THR A 122 6.44 1.04 5.49
CA THR A 122 5.37 0.84 4.51
C THR A 122 4.40 2.01 4.46
N GLY A 123 3.93 2.31 3.26
CA GLY A 123 2.87 3.28 2.99
C GLY A 123 2.09 2.85 1.76
N THR A 124 1.15 3.68 1.34
CA THR A 124 0.29 3.41 0.19
C THR A 124 0.68 4.30 -1.00
N GLY A 125 0.45 3.80 -2.21
CA GLY A 125 0.50 4.60 -3.43
C GLY A 125 -0.63 4.20 -4.36
N LYS A 126 -0.80 4.97 -5.43
CA LYS A 126 -1.79 4.72 -6.47
C LYS A 126 -1.15 4.79 -7.84
N VAL A 127 -1.45 3.83 -8.70
CA VAL A 127 -1.08 3.92 -10.11
C VAL A 127 -1.83 5.08 -10.77
N THR A 128 -1.11 5.95 -11.47
CA THR A 128 -1.73 7.07 -12.20
C THR A 128 -1.70 6.90 -13.70
N ASP A 129 -0.64 6.29 -14.24
CA ASP A 129 -0.40 6.25 -15.68
C ASP A 129 0.36 4.97 -16.06
N VAL A 130 0.16 4.51 -17.30
CA VAL A 130 0.94 3.43 -17.92
C VAL A 130 1.41 3.88 -19.30
N TYR A 131 2.71 3.77 -19.56
CA TYR A 131 3.33 4.15 -20.82
C TYR A 131 3.92 2.94 -21.53
N HIS A 132 3.76 2.87 -22.86
CA HIS A 132 4.27 1.79 -23.69
C HIS A 132 5.59 2.14 -24.34
N PHE A 133 6.53 1.20 -24.29
CA PHE A 133 7.83 1.28 -24.92
C PHE A 133 8.03 0.04 -25.78
N ASP A 134 8.16 0.26 -27.09
CA ASP A 134 8.34 -0.78 -28.11
C ASP A 134 9.39 -0.40 -29.16
N ASP A 135 10.22 0.60 -28.86
CA ASP A 135 11.32 1.01 -29.74
C ASP A 135 12.49 0.00 -29.71
N GLU A 136 13.24 -0.08 -30.81
CA GLU A 136 14.32 -1.08 -30.93
C GLU A 136 15.56 -0.77 -30.09
N ASP A 137 15.69 0.48 -29.62
CA ASP A 137 16.87 1.05 -28.98
C ASP A 137 16.81 1.01 -27.45
N THR A 138 15.61 0.83 -26.88
CA THR A 138 15.40 0.70 -25.44
C THR A 138 15.07 -0.74 -25.06
N THR A 139 15.50 -1.11 -23.86
CA THR A 139 15.20 -2.39 -23.25
C THR A 139 14.58 -2.15 -21.88
N CYS A 140 13.80 -3.12 -21.40
CA CYS A 140 13.12 -3.00 -20.13
C CYS A 140 14.15 -2.76 -19.00
N PRO A 141 14.02 -1.66 -18.23
CA PRO A 141 14.97 -1.35 -17.16
C PRO A 141 14.68 -2.13 -15.86
N CYS A 142 13.71 -3.05 -15.85
CA CYS A 142 13.43 -3.84 -14.66
C CYS A 142 14.64 -4.70 -14.28
N GLN A 143 14.76 -5.05 -13.00
CA GLN A 143 15.91 -5.76 -12.45
C GLN A 143 16.19 -7.10 -13.17
N GLU A 144 15.15 -7.82 -13.56
CA GLU A 144 15.24 -9.08 -14.30
C GLU A 144 15.86 -8.89 -15.69
N CYS A 145 15.39 -7.88 -16.43
CA CYS A 145 15.92 -7.56 -17.75
C CYS A 145 17.32 -6.96 -17.69
N ALA A 146 17.60 -6.10 -16.70
CA ALA A 146 18.93 -5.54 -16.48
C ALA A 146 20.01 -6.62 -16.25
N SER A 147 19.63 -7.75 -15.67
CA SER A 147 20.52 -8.90 -15.42
C SER A 147 20.49 -9.96 -16.54
N SER A 148 19.58 -9.82 -17.50
CA SER A 148 19.35 -10.80 -18.57
C SER A 148 20.28 -10.56 -19.77
N LYS A 149 20.66 -11.64 -20.46
CA LYS A 149 21.34 -11.57 -21.76
C LYS A 149 20.38 -11.26 -22.92
N THR A 150 19.08 -11.43 -22.67
CA THR A 150 17.99 -11.21 -23.62
C THR A 150 16.94 -10.33 -22.94
N PRO A 151 17.25 -9.05 -22.69
CA PRO A 151 16.29 -8.15 -22.07
C PRO A 151 15.10 -7.94 -22.99
N ALA A 152 13.91 -7.79 -22.41
CA ALA A 152 12.71 -7.52 -23.17
C ALA A 152 12.81 -6.15 -23.88
N LYS A 153 12.41 -6.11 -25.15
CA LYS A 153 12.35 -4.88 -25.95
C LYS A 153 11.00 -4.16 -25.84
N ILE A 154 9.94 -4.91 -25.57
CA ILE A 154 8.61 -4.38 -25.35
C ILE A 154 8.35 -4.40 -23.85
N TRP A 155 8.01 -3.25 -23.29
CA TRP A 155 7.76 -3.11 -21.86
C TRP A 155 6.85 -1.92 -21.58
N LYS A 156 6.41 -1.81 -20.33
CA LYS A 156 5.50 -0.78 -19.85
C LYS A 156 6.11 -0.08 -18.64
N ALA A 157 6.13 1.25 -18.65
CA ALA A 157 6.38 2.03 -17.44
C ALA A 157 5.07 2.23 -16.70
N ILE A 158 5.07 2.03 -15.39
CA ILE A 158 3.92 2.24 -14.51
C ILE A 158 4.29 3.36 -13.56
N TRP A 159 3.51 4.44 -13.56
CA TRP A 159 3.73 5.57 -12.69
C TRP A 159 2.88 5.44 -11.44
N ILE A 160 3.53 5.57 -10.29
CA ILE A 160 2.93 5.49 -8.96
C ILE A 160 3.00 6.87 -8.34
N MET A 161 1.88 7.36 -7.82
CA MET A 161 1.81 8.53 -6.99
C MET A 161 1.64 8.13 -5.53
N THR A 162 2.32 8.83 -4.64
CA THR A 162 2.28 8.63 -3.19
C THR A 162 2.62 9.94 -2.49
N ALA A 163 2.63 9.96 -1.16
CA ALA A 163 3.08 11.12 -0.41
C ALA A 163 4.63 11.21 -0.36
N MET A 164 5.18 12.42 -0.33
CA MET A 164 6.65 12.61 -0.23
C MET A 164 7.19 12.11 1.11
N HIS A 165 6.39 12.15 2.17
CA HIS A 165 6.78 11.57 3.44
C HIS A 165 6.99 10.04 3.36
N VAL A 166 6.32 9.36 2.42
CA VAL A 166 6.50 7.93 2.15
C VAL A 166 7.79 7.71 1.35
N VAL A 167 7.87 8.31 0.16
CA VAL A 167 9.04 8.23 -0.73
C VAL A 167 9.51 9.64 -1.11
N PHE A 168 10.71 9.99 -0.65
CA PHE A 168 11.20 11.37 -0.72
C PHE A 168 11.92 11.72 -2.03
N ASP A 169 12.80 10.84 -2.53
CA ASP A 169 13.64 11.09 -3.71
C ASP A 169 14.04 9.79 -4.43
N ASP A 170 14.87 9.91 -5.47
CA ASP A 170 15.37 8.77 -6.27
C ASP A 170 16.04 7.69 -5.41
N THR A 171 16.80 8.07 -4.39
CA THR A 171 17.52 7.10 -3.54
C THR A 171 16.57 6.23 -2.73
N GLU A 172 15.42 6.80 -2.32
CA GLU A 172 14.36 6.04 -1.67
C GLU A 172 13.53 5.24 -2.68
N VAL A 173 13.25 5.79 -3.86
CA VAL A 173 12.56 5.07 -4.95
C VAL A 173 13.31 3.80 -5.32
N GLU A 174 14.62 3.87 -5.54
CA GLU A 174 15.47 2.71 -5.84
C GLU A 174 15.45 1.65 -4.73
N SER A 175 15.24 2.09 -3.49
CA SER A 175 15.12 1.23 -2.30
C SER A 175 13.68 0.82 -1.97
N THR A 176 12.74 1.09 -2.88
CA THR A 176 11.30 0.82 -2.71
C THR A 176 10.85 -0.36 -3.56
N THR A 177 10.04 -1.23 -2.94
CA THR A 177 9.29 -2.29 -3.61
C THR A 177 7.82 -1.90 -3.67
N VAL A 178 7.19 -2.09 -4.81
CA VAL A 178 5.77 -1.84 -5.03
C VAL A 178 5.06 -3.18 -5.12
N ASP A 179 4.23 -3.46 -4.12
CA ASP A 179 3.44 -4.67 -4.01
C ASP A 179 2.03 -4.40 -4.54
N PHE A 180 1.65 -5.13 -5.59
CA PHE A 180 0.30 -5.15 -6.15
C PHE A 180 -0.45 -6.36 -5.62
N PHE A 181 -1.77 -6.24 -5.52
CA PHE A 181 -2.67 -7.35 -5.12
C PHE A 181 -2.30 -7.95 -3.74
N TYR A 182 -1.86 -7.11 -2.81
CA TYR A 182 -1.35 -7.50 -1.50
C TYR A 182 -2.44 -7.72 -0.43
N GLU A 183 -3.70 -7.59 -0.82
CA GLU A 183 -4.88 -7.61 0.07
C GLU A 183 -5.21 -8.98 0.67
N ASP A 184 -4.69 -10.07 0.09
CA ASP A 184 -5.01 -11.43 0.54
C ASP A 184 -3.80 -12.10 1.19
N GLU A 185 -3.85 -12.19 2.52
CA GLU A 185 -2.88 -12.92 3.35
C GLU A 185 -2.76 -14.41 3.00
N GLU A 186 -3.82 -15.03 2.47
CA GLU A 186 -3.80 -16.45 2.07
C GLU A 186 -3.18 -16.62 0.68
N SER A 187 -3.22 -15.58 -0.16
CA SER A 187 -2.74 -15.60 -1.55
C SER A 187 -1.44 -14.81 -1.74
N LYS A 188 -0.47 -14.98 -0.82
CA LYS A 188 0.86 -14.34 -0.92
C LYS A 188 1.63 -14.71 -2.20
N SER A 189 1.23 -15.78 -2.88
CA SER A 189 1.78 -16.18 -4.19
C SER A 189 1.39 -15.24 -5.34
N ASP A 190 0.31 -14.48 -5.18
CA ASP A 190 -0.29 -13.70 -6.27
C ASP A 190 0.15 -12.23 -6.25
N ILE A 191 0.99 -11.87 -5.27
CA ILE A 191 1.54 -10.52 -5.12
C ILE A 191 2.55 -10.28 -6.25
N VAL A 192 2.21 -9.34 -7.14
CA VAL A 192 3.16 -8.85 -8.15
C VAL A 192 4.02 -7.77 -7.50
N LYS A 193 5.36 -7.92 -7.62
CA LYS A 193 6.33 -7.01 -7.03
C LYS A 193 7.11 -6.29 -8.10
N LEU A 194 7.05 -4.97 -8.10
CA LEU A 194 7.91 -4.12 -8.94
C LEU A 194 8.93 -3.37 -8.10
N LYS A 195 10.00 -2.91 -8.74
CA LYS A 195 10.98 -2.00 -8.14
C LYS A 195 10.78 -0.58 -8.64
N GLY A 196 10.92 0.39 -7.74
CA GLY A 196 11.02 1.78 -8.11
C GLY A 196 12.30 2.03 -8.90
N LEU A 197 12.22 2.91 -9.89
CA LEU A 197 13.35 3.28 -10.77
C LEU A 197 13.83 4.70 -10.52
N ARG A 198 12.92 5.67 -10.55
CA ARG A 198 13.21 7.11 -10.39
C ARG A 198 11.94 7.90 -10.12
N VAL A 199 12.08 9.05 -9.47
CA VAL A 199 11.07 10.10 -9.39
C VAL A 199 10.89 10.72 -10.78
N VAL A 200 9.63 10.97 -11.14
CA VAL A 200 9.25 11.63 -12.40
C VAL A 200 8.64 13.01 -12.18
N ASP A 201 8.01 13.23 -11.03
CA ASP A 201 7.42 14.53 -10.64
C ASP A 201 7.22 14.57 -9.12
N PHE A 202 7.26 15.75 -8.51
CA PHE A 202 7.04 15.89 -7.06
C PHE A 202 6.70 17.32 -6.67
N ASN A 203 6.07 17.47 -5.49
CA ASN A 203 5.83 18.76 -4.87
C ASN A 203 6.07 18.71 -3.36
N LEU A 204 7.14 19.37 -2.94
CA LEU A 204 7.56 19.44 -1.53
C LEU A 204 6.51 20.07 -0.61
N ASP A 205 5.80 21.10 -1.09
CA ASP A 205 4.80 21.79 -0.28
C ASP A 205 3.45 21.06 -0.28
N GLY A 206 3.17 20.31 -1.35
CA GLY A 206 1.97 19.49 -1.49
C GLY A 206 2.08 18.08 -0.93
N ASP A 207 3.26 17.69 -0.42
CA ASP A 207 3.55 16.35 0.11
C ASP A 207 3.16 15.22 -0.85
N TRP A 208 3.47 15.35 -2.14
CA TRP A 208 3.27 14.26 -3.09
C TRP A 208 4.48 14.04 -4.00
N CYS A 209 4.70 12.76 -4.33
CA CYS A 209 5.75 12.25 -5.19
C CYS A 209 5.11 11.33 -6.23
N LYS A 210 5.58 11.43 -7.47
CA LYS A 210 5.29 10.47 -8.53
C LYS A 210 6.59 9.82 -8.98
N PHE A 211 6.63 8.50 -9.04
CA PHE A 211 7.80 7.75 -9.45
C PHE A 211 7.44 6.60 -10.41
N GLU A 212 8.44 6.09 -11.10
CA GLU A 212 8.31 5.11 -12.17
C GLU A 212 8.74 3.70 -11.71
N CYS A 213 7.97 2.71 -12.13
CA CYS A 213 8.32 1.29 -12.16
C CYS A 213 8.33 0.78 -13.60
N ALA A 214 8.96 -0.36 -13.86
CA ALA A 214 8.91 -1.02 -15.17
C ALA A 214 8.50 -2.48 -15.06
N THR A 215 7.73 -2.94 -16.04
CA THR A 215 7.38 -4.35 -16.22
C THR A 215 7.43 -4.74 -17.69
N HIS A 216 7.84 -5.97 -17.97
CA HIS A 216 7.72 -6.61 -19.29
C HIS A 216 6.61 -7.68 -19.31
N ASP A 217 5.87 -7.84 -18.20
CA ASP A 217 4.64 -8.62 -18.15
C ASP A 217 3.49 -7.78 -18.71
N LEU A 218 3.17 -8.03 -19.98
CA LEU A 218 2.17 -7.26 -20.73
C LEU A 218 0.74 -7.59 -20.29
N ASP A 219 0.48 -8.79 -19.79
CA ASP A 219 -0.85 -9.18 -19.30
C ASP A 219 -1.16 -8.47 -17.97
N PHE A 220 -0.18 -8.43 -17.07
CA PHE A 220 -0.27 -7.64 -15.85
C PHE A 220 -0.46 -6.15 -16.17
N ALA A 221 0.37 -5.57 -17.05
CA ALA A 221 0.24 -4.16 -17.42
C ALA A 221 -1.11 -3.85 -18.08
N GLN A 222 -1.64 -4.75 -18.90
CA GLN A 222 -2.94 -4.57 -19.53
C GLN A 222 -4.06 -4.51 -18.49
N ARG A 223 -4.00 -5.34 -17.46
CA ARG A 223 -4.95 -5.33 -16.33
C ARG A 223 -4.94 -3.99 -15.57
N ILE A 224 -3.77 -3.39 -15.39
CA ILE A 224 -3.64 -2.05 -14.79
C ILE A 224 -4.26 -0.97 -15.70
N GLU A 225 -3.96 -1.01 -17.00
CA GLU A 225 -4.52 -0.08 -17.98
C GLU A 225 -6.06 -0.17 -18.06
N ASP A 226 -6.62 -1.38 -17.98
CA ASP A 226 -8.07 -1.60 -17.93
C ASP A 226 -8.68 -0.93 -16.69
N ALA A 227 -8.04 -1.06 -15.52
CA ALA A 227 -8.53 -0.41 -14.31
C ALA A 227 -8.44 1.12 -14.37
N LEU A 228 -7.38 1.69 -14.94
CA LEU A 228 -7.27 3.14 -15.19
C LEU A 228 -8.37 3.64 -16.15
N ARG A 229 -8.69 2.86 -17.19
CA ARG A 229 -9.78 3.20 -18.12
C ARG A 229 -11.14 3.15 -17.42
N THR A 230 -11.39 2.15 -16.58
CA THR A 230 -12.63 2.07 -15.80
C THR A 230 -12.76 3.25 -14.84
N GLU A 231 -11.69 3.61 -14.12
CA GLU A 231 -11.66 4.79 -13.26
C GLU A 231 -12.00 6.07 -14.06
N SER A 232 -11.32 6.27 -15.20
CA SER A 232 -11.45 7.49 -16.02
C SER A 232 -12.76 7.56 -16.80
N SER A 233 -13.36 6.41 -17.12
CA SER A 233 -14.62 6.32 -17.86
C SER A 233 -15.86 6.47 -16.97
N GLY A 234 -15.66 6.49 -15.65
CA GLY A 234 -16.71 6.73 -14.68
C GLY A 234 -17.52 7.97 -15.05
N ARG A 235 -18.77 7.74 -15.47
CA ARG A 235 -19.82 8.77 -15.60
C ARG A 235 -20.23 9.36 -14.25
N ILE A 236 -19.57 8.93 -13.18
CA ILE A 236 -19.80 9.35 -11.82
C ILE A 236 -19.19 10.75 -11.70
N GLU A 237 -20.05 11.76 -11.77
CA GLU A 237 -19.62 13.13 -11.45
C GLU A 237 -18.98 13.13 -10.06
N SER A 238 -17.92 13.90 -9.84
CA SER A 238 -17.21 13.94 -8.53
C SER A 238 -18.16 14.14 -7.34
N ARG A 239 -19.28 14.83 -7.57
CA ARG A 239 -20.35 15.03 -6.59
C ARG A 239 -21.10 13.74 -6.21
N GLN A 240 -21.31 12.82 -7.14
CA GLN A 240 -21.86 11.50 -6.84
C GLN A 240 -20.86 10.66 -6.04
N LEU A 241 -19.55 10.77 -6.31
CA LEU A 241 -18.52 10.11 -5.50
C LEU A 241 -18.51 10.64 -4.06
N GLU A 242 -18.58 11.96 -3.86
CA GLU A 242 -18.69 12.54 -2.51
C GLU A 242 -19.95 12.06 -1.76
N LEU A 243 -21.09 11.93 -2.47
CA LEU A 243 -22.34 11.43 -1.89
C LEU A 243 -22.28 9.93 -1.58
N VAL A 244 -21.62 9.14 -2.43
CA VAL A 244 -21.37 7.71 -2.22
C VAL A 244 -20.46 7.55 -1.01
N TRP A 245 -19.34 8.27 -0.99
CA TRP A 245 -18.35 8.20 0.09
C TRP A 245 -18.93 8.62 1.43
N GLY A 246 -19.59 9.78 1.50
CA GLY A 246 -20.23 10.24 2.75
C GLY A 246 -21.31 9.26 3.25
N ALA A 247 -22.01 8.58 2.34
CA ALA A 247 -22.99 7.59 2.74
C ALA A 247 -22.42 6.19 3.03
N ILE A 248 -21.25 5.84 2.49
CA ILE A 248 -20.44 4.68 2.87
C ILE A 248 -19.94 4.88 4.31
N GLU A 249 -19.42 6.07 4.62
CA GLU A 249 -19.03 6.49 5.97
C GLU A 249 -20.22 6.41 6.95
N ASP A 250 -21.39 6.94 6.57
CA ASP A 250 -22.62 6.89 7.39
C ASP A 250 -23.19 5.47 7.57
N SER A 251 -22.83 4.52 6.71
CA SER A 251 -23.39 3.16 6.69
C SER A 251 -22.48 2.09 7.31
N ASN A 252 -21.33 2.47 7.88
CA ASN A 252 -20.30 1.56 8.40
C ASN A 252 -19.79 0.53 7.38
N VAL A 253 -20.00 0.75 6.08
CA VAL A 253 -19.40 -0.08 5.03
C VAL A 253 -18.00 0.48 4.81
N THR A 254 -16.95 -0.30 5.04
CA THR A 254 -15.58 0.14 4.79
C THR A 254 -14.89 -0.87 3.88
N VAL A 255 -14.56 -0.43 2.65
CA VAL A 255 -13.77 -1.19 1.67
C VAL A 255 -12.33 -0.70 1.80
N ARG A 256 -11.36 -1.60 2.01
CA ARG A 256 -9.96 -1.20 2.26
C ARG A 256 -9.19 -0.92 0.97
N HIS A 257 -8.60 0.27 0.88
CA HIS A 257 -7.18 0.56 1.16
C HIS A 257 -7.19 1.84 2.05
N GLU A 258 -6.35 1.99 3.08
CA GLU A 258 -6.50 3.12 4.05
C GLU A 258 -5.58 4.33 3.77
N PRO A 259 -6.11 5.55 4.01
CA PRO A 259 -5.45 6.64 4.73
C PRO A 259 -6.29 7.14 5.93
N SER A 260 -5.82 8.20 6.58
CA SER A 260 -6.32 8.81 7.82
C SER A 260 -7.00 10.19 7.61
N PRO A 261 -7.71 10.72 8.63
CA PRO A 261 -8.51 11.94 8.49
C PRO A 261 -7.68 13.22 8.63
N ILE A 262 -7.89 14.17 7.72
CA ILE A 262 -7.52 15.59 7.91
C ILE A 262 -8.68 16.30 8.62
N ASP A 263 -8.40 17.00 9.71
CA ASP A 263 -9.32 18.02 10.25
C ASP A 263 -9.42 19.18 9.24
N ILE A 264 -10.53 19.25 8.49
CA ILE A 264 -10.74 20.23 7.41
C ILE A 264 -11.46 21.50 7.93
N GLU A 265 -11.02 22.07 9.05
CA GLU A 265 -11.34 23.46 9.37
C GLU A 265 -10.23 24.37 8.85
N GLY A 266 -10.44 24.94 7.65
CA GLY A 266 -9.63 26.05 7.12
C GLY A 266 -8.86 25.83 5.82
N MET A 267 -9.00 24.67 5.15
CA MET A 267 -8.33 24.41 3.86
C MET A 267 -9.08 25.04 2.67
N ASP A 268 -8.32 25.73 1.82
CA ASP A 268 -8.75 26.35 0.56
C ASP A 268 -9.39 25.32 -0.39
N THR A 269 -10.50 25.70 -1.02
CA THR A 269 -11.30 24.88 -1.94
C THR A 269 -10.53 24.37 -3.17
N ASP A 270 -9.43 25.03 -3.57
CA ASP A 270 -8.58 24.59 -4.69
C ASP A 270 -7.62 23.45 -4.29
N LEU A 271 -7.29 23.31 -3.01
CA LEU A 271 -6.50 22.19 -2.47
C LEU A 271 -7.33 20.91 -2.32
N ARG A 272 -8.65 21.03 -2.08
CA ARG A 272 -9.58 19.87 -2.07
C ARG A 272 -9.61 19.12 -3.40
N ARG A 273 -9.46 19.83 -4.52
CA ARG A 273 -9.40 19.23 -5.87
C ARG A 273 -8.07 18.53 -6.16
N ARG A 274 -7.01 18.88 -5.43
CA ARG A 274 -5.65 18.37 -5.64
C ARG A 274 -5.20 17.32 -4.62
N ASN A 275 -5.98 17.08 -3.56
CA ASN A 275 -5.68 16.08 -2.54
C ASN A 275 -6.60 14.85 -2.59
N LEU A 276 -7.39 14.68 -3.65
CA LEU A 276 -8.20 13.48 -3.97
C LEU A 276 -7.36 12.21 -4.23
N TRP A 277 -6.06 12.26 -3.94
CA TRP A 277 -5.04 11.33 -4.40
C TRP A 277 -4.32 10.60 -3.26
N ALA A 278 -4.63 10.96 -2.01
CA ALA A 278 -4.23 10.21 -0.82
C ALA A 278 -5.44 9.36 -0.38
N VAL A 279 -5.59 8.21 -1.04
CA VAL A 279 -6.43 7.07 -0.62
C VAL A 279 -5.48 5.90 -0.34
#